data_AF-A0A1C2JKL0-F1
#
_entry.id   AF-A0A1C2JKL0-F1
#
_cell.length_a   1.000
_cell.length_b   1.000
_cell.length_c   1.000
_cell.angle_alpha   90.00
_cell.angle_beta   90.00
_cell.angle_gamma   90.00
#
_symmetry.space_group_name_H-M   'P 1'
#
loop_
_entity.id
_entity.type
_entity.pdbx_description
1 polymer ?
#
loop_
_entity_poly.entity_id
_entity_poly.type
_entity_poly.pdbx_seq_one_letter_code
_entity_poly.pdbx_strand_id
1 'polypeptide(L)'
;MRIQYPNYGKQLGWIAAVLCMGAVLPLSGCVAIAAAGAGAGSVAAVHSGVLSNYHAYYPRPHGTVQAAVLHVFPKMHITYVGNVKKNPDKWIIDGKTTAGTDVSVILKSTSQEVTKVTMGVGLFGNKTLSRQFFSLLNQTLGVQATVKAPPI
;
A
#
# COMPACT_ATOMS: atom_id res chain seq x y z
N MET A 1 64.05 -20.38 3.37
CA MET A 1 63.32 -19.09 3.33
C MET A 1 62.01 -19.26 4.08
N ARG A 2 61.93 -18.77 5.33
CA ARG A 2 60.69 -18.71 6.12
C ARG A 2 60.15 -17.27 6.01
N ILE A 3 58.94 -17.12 5.50
CA ILE A 3 58.27 -15.83 5.39
C ILE A 3 57.47 -15.61 6.67
N GLN A 4 57.79 -14.50 7.33
CA GLN A 4 57.28 -14.04 8.61
C GLN A 4 56.03 -13.19 8.37
N TYR A 5 54.88 -13.59 8.93
CA TYR A 5 53.63 -12.81 8.88
C TYR A 5 53.59 -11.78 10.02
N PRO A 6 53.32 -10.49 9.75
CA PRO A 6 53.24 -9.46 10.78
C PRO A 6 51.88 -9.42 11.50
N ASN A 7 51.96 -9.58 12.83
CA ASN A 7 51.14 -9.04 13.93
C ASN A 7 49.85 -8.23 13.59
N TYR A 8 48.68 -8.90 13.66
CA TYR A 8 47.33 -8.31 13.66
C TYR A 8 46.82 -7.88 15.06
N GLY A 9 47.72 -7.50 15.98
CA GLY A 9 47.39 -7.32 17.40
C GLY A 9 47.01 -5.90 17.87
N LYS A 10 47.01 -4.89 16.99
CA LYS A 10 46.86 -3.47 17.42
C LYS A 10 45.75 -2.66 16.74
N GLN A 11 45.02 -3.22 15.75
CA GLN A 11 43.92 -2.50 15.07
C GLN A 11 42.52 -2.82 15.60
N LEU A 12 42.37 -3.78 16.51
CA LEU A 12 41.08 -4.16 17.09
C LEU A 12 40.60 -3.22 18.22
N GLY A 13 41.45 -2.31 18.70
CA GLY A 13 41.13 -1.41 19.82
C GLY A 13 40.38 -0.13 19.44
N TRP A 14 40.25 0.19 18.14
CA TRP A 14 39.70 1.49 17.69
C TRP A 14 38.23 1.43 17.25
N ILE A 15 37.68 0.24 16.99
CA ILE A 15 36.29 0.09 16.54
C ILE A 15 35.31 0.04 17.74
N ALA A 16 35.79 -0.25 18.95
CA ALA A 16 34.96 -0.34 20.15
C ALA A 16 34.68 1.01 20.87
N ALA A 17 35.38 2.10 20.51
CA ALA A 17 35.29 3.38 21.22
C ALA A 17 34.24 4.36 20.67
N VAL A 18 33.57 4.04 19.56
CA VAL A 18 32.56 4.94 18.94
C VAL A 18 31.14 4.69 19.51
N LEU A 19 30.98 3.75 20.46
CA LEU A 19 29.68 3.29 20.96
C LEU A 19 29.10 4.08 22.16
N CYS A 20 29.77 5.12 22.69
CA CYS A 20 29.39 5.70 23.99
C CYS A 20 29.12 7.21 24.07
N MET A 21 29.01 7.96 22.98
CA MET A 21 28.67 9.39 23.04
C MET A 21 27.57 9.76 22.04
N GLY A 22 26.32 9.70 22.49
CA GLY A 22 25.18 10.15 21.70
C GLY A 22 23.83 10.02 22.40
N ALA A 23 23.77 10.15 23.73
CA ALA A 23 22.53 10.20 24.49
C ALA A 23 22.33 11.61 25.07
N VAL A 24 21.76 12.52 24.28
CA VAL A 24 21.04 13.72 24.77
C VAL A 24 19.87 14.00 23.80
N LEU A 25 18.64 13.71 24.26
CA LEU A 25 17.34 14.15 23.70
C LEU A 25 16.97 15.54 24.28
N PRO A 26 15.85 16.25 23.94
CA PRO A 26 14.85 16.15 22.86
C PRO A 26 14.47 17.55 22.25
N LEU A 27 13.35 17.64 21.49
CA LEU A 27 12.54 18.84 21.10
C LEU A 27 12.75 19.45 19.70
N SER A 28 12.31 18.74 18.65
CA SER A 28 11.36 19.29 17.67
C SER A 28 10.89 18.17 16.74
N GLY A 29 9.59 18.19 16.43
CA GLY A 29 8.84 17.07 15.89
C GLY A 29 9.38 16.52 14.56
N CYS A 30 9.56 15.20 14.56
CA CYS A 30 9.13 14.27 13.51
C CYS A 30 9.47 12.89 14.07
N VAL A 31 8.45 12.17 14.55
CA VAL A 31 8.61 10.81 15.03
C VAL A 31 9.01 9.96 13.83
N ALA A 32 10.30 9.71 13.66
CA ALA A 32 10.78 8.65 12.80
C ALA A 32 10.44 7.33 13.50
N ILE A 33 9.22 6.85 13.26
CA ILE A 33 8.80 5.50 13.62
C ILE A 33 9.66 4.55 12.78
N ALA A 34 10.82 4.17 13.30
CA ALA A 34 11.51 2.95 12.90
C ALA A 34 10.72 1.77 13.47
N ALA A 35 9.58 1.47 12.82
CA ALA A 35 8.86 0.24 13.08
C ALA A 35 9.72 -0.91 12.52
N ALA A 36 10.15 -1.76 13.46
CA ALA A 36 10.76 -3.04 13.22
C ALA A 36 10.03 -3.82 12.10
N GLY A 37 10.82 -4.46 11.25
CA GLY A 37 10.35 -5.18 10.09
C GLY A 37 9.32 -6.26 10.42
N ALA A 38 8.18 -6.16 9.74
CA ALA A 38 7.39 -7.28 9.25
C ALA A 38 6.50 -6.75 8.11
N GLY A 39 7.00 -6.82 6.86
CA GLY A 39 6.18 -6.64 5.66
C GLY A 39 6.04 -5.22 5.10
N ALA A 40 7.10 -4.40 5.11
CA ALA A 40 7.17 -3.20 4.28
C ALA A 40 7.49 -3.59 2.83
N GLY A 41 6.48 -4.11 2.13
CA GLY A 41 6.56 -4.51 0.73
C GLY A 41 5.24 -4.26 0.04
N SER A 42 5.01 -3.00 -0.33
CA SER A 42 4.24 -2.56 -1.49
C SER A 42 3.15 -3.52 -1.98
N VAL A 43 1.94 -3.44 -1.40
CA VAL A 43 0.67 -4.03 -1.90
C VAL A 43 0.83 -5.00 -3.09
N ALA A 44 1.19 -6.26 -2.81
CA ALA A 44 1.12 -7.32 -3.80
C ALA A 44 -0.35 -7.64 -4.04
N ALA A 45 -0.98 -6.84 -4.90
CA ALA A 45 -2.37 -6.99 -5.24
C ALA A 45 -2.56 -8.38 -5.88
N VAL A 46 -3.31 -9.23 -5.18
CA VAL A 46 -3.36 -10.67 -5.47
C VAL A 46 -4.23 -10.94 -6.68
N HIS A 47 -3.66 -11.66 -7.64
CA HIS A 47 -4.32 -12.13 -8.84
C HIS A 47 -5.20 -13.36 -8.49
N SER A 48 -6.52 -13.22 -8.44
CA SER A 48 -7.41 -14.39 -8.38
C SER A 48 -7.78 -14.81 -9.82
N GLY A 49 -7.23 -15.94 -10.26
CA GLY A 49 -7.09 -16.34 -11.66
C GLY A 49 -8.36 -16.74 -12.42
N VAL A 50 -9.29 -15.81 -12.64
CA VAL A 50 -10.28 -15.97 -13.73
C VAL A 50 -10.42 -14.69 -14.56
N LEU A 51 -10.29 -13.52 -13.92
CA LEU A 51 -10.14 -12.21 -14.54
C LEU A 51 -9.23 -11.43 -13.61
N SER A 52 -8.28 -10.70 -14.15
CA SER A 52 -7.17 -9.92 -13.55
C SER A 52 -7.59 -8.79 -12.59
N ASN A 53 -8.47 -9.12 -11.66
CA ASN A 53 -8.97 -8.23 -10.63
C ASN A 53 -7.97 -8.17 -9.49
N TYR A 54 -7.54 -6.95 -9.20
CA TYR A 54 -6.63 -6.64 -8.11
C TYR A 54 -7.41 -6.23 -6.88
N HIS A 55 -7.07 -6.77 -5.72
CA HIS A 55 -7.77 -6.42 -4.49
C HIS A 55 -6.84 -6.15 -3.31
N ALA A 56 -7.33 -5.33 -2.38
CA ALA A 56 -6.67 -5.03 -1.12
C ALA A 56 -7.71 -4.69 -0.04
N TYR A 57 -7.34 -4.86 1.23
CA TYR A 57 -8.17 -4.55 2.39
C TYR A 57 -7.69 -3.27 3.05
N TYR A 58 -8.62 -2.39 3.40
CA TYR A 58 -8.34 -1.10 4.02
C TYR A 58 -9.01 -1.04 5.39
N PRO A 59 -8.30 -0.70 6.47
CA PRO A 59 -8.87 -0.48 7.80
C PRO A 59 -9.53 0.92 7.85
N ARG A 60 -10.48 1.15 6.93
CA ARG A 60 -11.29 2.35 6.86
C ARG A 60 -12.74 1.96 6.52
N PRO A 61 -13.73 2.69 7.08
CA PRO A 61 -15.13 2.46 6.77
C PRO A 61 -15.43 2.75 5.30
N HIS A 62 -16.48 2.11 4.79
CA HIS A 62 -16.86 2.17 3.37
C HIS A 62 -16.93 3.59 2.82
N GLY A 63 -17.61 4.51 3.52
CA GLY A 63 -17.80 5.89 3.06
C GLY A 63 -16.48 6.64 2.85
N THR A 64 -15.51 6.45 3.75
CA THR A 64 -14.17 7.05 3.63
C THR A 64 -13.41 6.48 2.44
N VAL A 65 -13.49 5.17 2.23
CA VAL A 65 -12.83 4.52 1.08
C VAL A 65 -13.48 4.94 -0.23
N GLN A 66 -14.81 5.00 -0.29
CA GLN A 66 -15.55 5.48 -1.46
C GLN A 66 -15.16 6.92 -1.84
N ALA A 67 -15.13 7.84 -0.88
CA ALA A 67 -14.70 9.21 -1.13
C ALA A 67 -13.26 9.26 -1.66
N ALA A 68 -12.35 8.49 -1.06
CA ALA A 68 -10.96 8.42 -1.52
C ALA A 68 -10.83 7.87 -2.94
N VAL A 69 -11.63 6.86 -3.33
CA VAL A 69 -11.67 6.36 -4.71
C VAL A 69 -12.07 7.47 -5.69
N LEU A 70 -13.12 8.23 -5.38
CA LEU A 70 -13.56 9.35 -6.21
C LEU A 70 -12.51 10.46 -6.29
N HIS A 71 -11.70 10.66 -5.25
CA HIS A 71 -10.54 11.57 -5.28
C HIS A 71 -9.36 11.06 -6.13
N VAL A 72 -9.20 9.74 -6.27
CA VAL A 72 -8.12 9.13 -7.06
C VAL A 72 -8.45 9.13 -8.56
N PHE A 73 -9.72 8.97 -8.92
CA PHE A 73 -10.19 8.92 -10.31
C PHE A 73 -9.65 10.06 -11.20
N PRO A 74 -9.79 11.35 -10.85
CA PRO A 74 -9.27 12.43 -11.68
C PRO A 74 -7.75 12.43 -11.79
N LYS A 75 -7.02 11.99 -10.74
CA LYS A 75 -5.54 11.86 -10.78
C LYS A 75 -5.06 10.80 -11.77
N MET A 76 -5.94 9.88 -12.16
CA MET A 76 -5.67 8.82 -13.11
C MET A 76 -6.33 9.05 -14.47
N HIS A 77 -6.90 10.23 -14.70
CA HIS A 77 -7.69 10.52 -15.91
C HIS A 77 -8.84 9.52 -16.13
N ILE A 78 -9.47 9.10 -15.03
CA ILE A 78 -10.68 8.27 -15.02
C ILE A 78 -11.86 9.20 -14.73
N THR A 79 -12.80 9.26 -15.66
CA THR A 79 -14.07 9.96 -15.48
C THR A 79 -15.02 9.05 -14.73
N TYR A 80 -15.61 9.54 -13.64
CA TYR A 80 -16.68 8.83 -12.94
C TYR A 80 -17.92 8.71 -13.83
N VAL A 81 -18.46 7.49 -13.94
CA VAL A 81 -19.65 7.21 -14.76
C VAL A 81 -20.88 7.02 -13.86
N GLY A 82 -20.72 6.30 -12.74
CA GLY A 82 -21.83 6.02 -11.84
C GLY A 82 -21.45 5.07 -10.72
N ASN A 83 -22.39 4.86 -9.80
CA ASN A 83 -22.25 3.88 -8.73
C ASN A 83 -23.51 3.02 -8.63
N VAL A 84 -23.31 1.73 -8.39
CA VAL A 84 -24.38 0.76 -8.24
C VAL A 84 -24.20 0.01 -6.93
N LYS A 85 -25.20 0.08 -6.07
CA LYS A 85 -25.27 -0.77 -4.88
C LYS A 85 -25.82 -2.13 -5.29
N LYS A 86 -24.97 -3.17 -5.33
CA LYS A 86 -25.42 -4.54 -5.63
C LYS A 86 -26.11 -5.18 -4.41
N ASN A 87 -25.49 -5.05 -3.23
CA ASN A 87 -25.96 -5.63 -1.97
C ASN A 87 -25.71 -4.61 -0.84
N PRO A 88 -26.27 -4.80 0.39
CA PRO A 88 -26.02 -3.90 1.53
C PRO A 88 -24.54 -3.56 1.73
N ASP A 89 -23.67 -4.56 1.60
CA ASP A 89 -22.24 -4.46 1.87
C ASP A 89 -21.38 -4.34 0.61
N LYS A 90 -21.97 -4.30 -0.60
CA LYS A 90 -21.24 -4.33 -1.87
C LYS A 90 -21.69 -3.22 -2.81
N TRP A 91 -20.75 -2.35 -3.13
CA TRP A 91 -20.91 -1.23 -4.05
C TRP A 91 -19.95 -1.38 -5.22
N ILE A 92 -20.39 -0.92 -6.39
CA ILE A 92 -19.58 -0.87 -7.60
C ILE A 92 -19.54 0.59 -8.04
N ILE A 93 -18.34 1.10 -8.27
CA ILE A 93 -18.07 2.43 -8.80
C ILE A 93 -17.52 2.23 -10.19
N ASP A 94 -18.25 2.69 -11.19
CA ASP A 94 -17.85 2.58 -12.58
C ASP A 94 -17.26 3.90 -13.05
N GLY A 95 -16.21 3.79 -13.85
CA GLY A 95 -15.48 4.89 -14.44
C GLY A 95 -14.98 4.54 -15.84
N LYS A 96 -14.52 5.55 -16.57
CA LYS A 96 -13.98 5.38 -17.92
C LYS A 96 -12.70 6.19 -18.07
N THR A 97 -11.64 5.56 -18.55
CA THR A 97 -10.39 6.25 -18.89
C THR A 97 -10.57 7.16 -20.11
N THR A 98 -9.65 8.09 -20.33
CA THR A 98 -9.59 8.92 -21.55
C THR A 98 -9.46 8.12 -22.83
N ALA A 99 -8.83 6.93 -22.77
CA ALA A 99 -8.74 5.98 -23.88
C ALA A 99 -10.04 5.19 -24.11
N GLY A 100 -11.11 5.47 -23.35
CA GLY A 100 -12.39 4.80 -23.47
C GLY A 100 -12.44 3.40 -22.83
N THR A 101 -11.40 2.99 -22.10
CA THR A 101 -11.40 1.71 -21.36
C THR A 101 -12.21 1.85 -20.08
N ASP A 102 -13.13 0.91 -19.86
CA ASP A 102 -13.96 0.86 -18.66
C ASP A 102 -13.15 0.44 -17.42
N VAL A 103 -13.44 1.07 -16.29
CA VAL A 103 -12.85 0.80 -14.99
C VAL A 103 -13.98 0.52 -14.02
N SER A 104 -13.88 -0.59 -13.28
CA SER A 104 -14.86 -0.93 -12.26
C SER A 104 -14.15 -1.14 -10.92
N VAL A 105 -14.57 -0.40 -9.90
CA VAL A 105 -14.06 -0.52 -8.54
C VAL A 105 -15.16 -1.05 -7.64
N ILE A 106 -14.98 -2.28 -7.16
CA ILE A 106 -15.88 -2.93 -6.23
C ILE A 106 -15.40 -2.64 -4.81
N LEU A 107 -16.26 -2.03 -4.01
CA LEU A 107 -16.09 -1.85 -2.59
C LEU A 107 -16.96 -2.87 -1.86
N LYS A 108 -16.36 -3.69 -1.02
CA LYS A 108 -17.06 -4.63 -0.14
C LYS A 108 -16.74 -4.32 1.31
N SER A 109 -17.72 -3.90 2.10
CA SER A 109 -17.56 -3.80 3.56
C SER A 109 -17.40 -5.20 4.12
N THR A 110 -16.31 -5.45 4.84
CA THR A 110 -16.09 -6.72 5.56
C THR A 110 -16.37 -6.58 7.04
N SER A 111 -16.28 -5.37 7.57
CA SER A 111 -16.79 -4.96 8.88
C SER A 111 -17.23 -3.48 8.81
N GLN A 112 -17.60 -2.88 9.94
CA GLN A 112 -17.88 -1.43 10.01
C GLN A 112 -16.64 -0.58 9.72
N GLU A 113 -15.45 -1.12 10.00
CA GLU A 113 -14.17 -0.39 9.89
C GLU A 113 -13.26 -0.90 8.80
N VAL A 114 -13.61 -1.99 8.10
CA VAL A 114 -12.76 -2.60 7.08
C VAL A 114 -13.50 -2.72 5.77
N THR A 115 -12.87 -2.21 4.70
CA THR A 115 -13.39 -2.29 3.34
C THR A 115 -12.41 -3.00 2.42
N LYS A 116 -12.87 -4.06 1.76
CA LYS A 116 -12.17 -4.68 0.64
C LYS A 116 -12.42 -3.88 -0.62
N VAL A 117 -11.36 -3.46 -1.29
CA VAL A 117 -11.39 -2.76 -2.57
C VAL A 117 -10.91 -3.72 -3.65
N THR A 118 -11.63 -3.84 -4.75
CA THR A 118 -11.23 -4.61 -5.93
C THR A 118 -11.33 -3.73 -7.16
N MET A 119 -10.27 -3.60 -7.94
CA MET A 119 -10.25 -2.83 -9.19
C MET A 119 -10.11 -3.76 -10.39
N GLY A 120 -10.99 -3.59 -11.37
CA GLY A 120 -10.89 -4.14 -12.72
C GLY A 120 -10.71 -3.01 -13.74
N VAL A 121 -9.94 -3.28 -14.80
CA VAL A 121 -9.68 -2.33 -15.89
C VAL A 121 -9.84 -3.04 -17.23
N GLY A 122 -10.94 -2.78 -17.92
CA GLY A 122 -11.33 -3.50 -19.14
C GLY A 122 -11.51 -5.01 -18.91
N LEU A 123 -11.61 -5.75 -20.02
CA LEU A 123 -11.84 -7.20 -20.02
C LEU A 123 -10.63 -8.00 -19.54
N PHE A 124 -9.43 -7.51 -19.77
CA PHE A 124 -8.18 -8.23 -19.51
C PHE A 124 -7.42 -7.75 -18.28
N GLY A 125 -7.91 -6.70 -17.61
CA GLY A 125 -7.26 -6.02 -16.49
C GLY A 125 -5.90 -5.41 -16.85
N ASN A 126 -5.53 -4.35 -16.13
CA ASN A 126 -4.28 -3.65 -16.35
C ASN A 126 -3.48 -3.58 -15.05
N LYS A 127 -2.42 -4.41 -14.96
CA LYS A 127 -1.58 -4.52 -13.77
C LYS A 127 -0.96 -3.18 -13.36
N THR A 128 -0.57 -2.39 -14.33
CA THR A 128 0.11 -1.10 -14.09
C THR A 128 -0.86 -0.08 -13.56
N LEU A 129 -2.02 0.08 -14.20
CA LEU A 129 -3.07 0.98 -13.73
C LEU A 129 -3.60 0.56 -12.36
N SER A 130 -3.83 -0.73 -12.14
CA SER A 130 -4.29 -1.19 -10.83
C SER A 130 -3.28 -0.93 -9.72
N ARG A 131 -1.98 -1.18 -9.95
CA ARG A 131 -0.95 -0.84 -8.95
C ARG A 131 -0.89 0.67 -8.67
N GLN A 132 -0.97 1.50 -9.72
CA GLN A 132 -0.98 2.94 -9.57
C GLN A 132 -2.21 3.40 -8.77
N PHE A 133 -3.38 2.85 -9.04
CA PHE A 133 -4.61 3.11 -8.29
C PHE A 133 -4.45 2.79 -6.81
N PHE A 134 -4.01 1.57 -6.46
CA PHE A 134 -3.82 1.18 -5.06
C PHE A 134 -2.75 2.03 -4.37
N SER A 135 -1.69 2.42 -5.07
CA SER A 135 -0.68 3.35 -4.56
C SER A 135 -1.27 4.72 -4.22
N LEU A 136 -2.03 5.32 -5.14
CA LEU A 136 -2.68 6.63 -4.93
C LEU A 136 -3.77 6.55 -3.86
N LEU A 137 -4.47 5.43 -3.75
CA LEU A 137 -5.49 5.20 -2.75
C LEU A 137 -4.87 5.09 -1.34
N ASN A 138 -3.74 4.38 -1.20
CA ASN A 138 -2.98 4.34 0.06
C ASN A 138 -2.53 5.73 0.49
N GLN A 139 -1.99 6.52 -0.45
CA GLN A 139 -1.58 7.91 -0.19
C GLN A 139 -2.75 8.78 0.23
N THR A 140 -3.90 8.63 -0.42
CA THR A 140 -5.11 9.43 -0.13
C THR A 140 -5.73 9.05 1.22
N LEU A 141 -5.67 7.78 1.61
CA LEU A 141 -6.22 7.31 2.88
C LEU A 141 -5.24 7.43 4.07
N GLY A 142 -3.96 7.70 3.79
CA GLY A 142 -2.91 7.73 4.81
C GLY A 142 -2.71 6.38 5.52
N VAL A 143 -3.04 5.27 4.86
CA VAL A 143 -2.94 3.91 5.42
C VAL A 143 -2.33 2.96 4.41
N GLN A 144 -1.72 1.88 4.91
CA GLN A 144 -1.26 0.79 4.06
C GLN A 144 -2.35 -0.28 3.97
N ALA A 145 -2.68 -0.67 2.74
CA ALA A 145 -3.62 -1.75 2.51
C ALA A 145 -2.99 -3.11 2.83
N THR A 146 -3.79 -4.04 3.33
CA THR A 146 -3.35 -5.42 3.60
C THR A 146 -3.83 -6.36 2.50
N VAL A 147 -3.00 -7.37 2.20
CA VAL A 147 -3.35 -8.42 1.24
C VAL A 147 -4.37 -9.41 1.83
N LYS A 148 -4.23 -9.70 3.12
CA LYS A 148 -5.16 -10.53 3.88
C LYS A 148 -6.15 -9.64 4.63
N ALA A 149 -7.38 -10.10 4.77
CA ALA A 149 -8.33 -9.48 5.68
C ALA A 149 -7.70 -9.41 7.09
N PRO A 150 -7.73 -8.26 7.77
CA PRO A 150 -7.32 -8.19 9.17
C PRO A 150 -8.19 -9.14 10.01
N PRO A 151 -7.65 -9.74 11.08
CA PRO A 151 -8.47 -10.47 12.03
C PRO A 151 -9.51 -9.49 12.60
N ILE A 152 -10.77 -9.86 12.43
CA ILE A 152 -11.92 -9.19 13.03
C ILE A 152 -12.09 -9.64 14.47
#